data_AF-A0A4Q0ZCZ8-F1
#
_entry.id   AF-A0A4Q0ZCZ8-F1
#
_cell.length_a   1.000
_cell.length_b   1.000
_cell.length_c   1.000
_cell.angle_alpha   90.00
_cell.angle_beta   90.00
_cell.angle_gamma   90.00
#
_symmetry.space_group_name_H-M   'P 1'
#
loop_
_entity.id
_entity.type
_entity.pdbx_description
1 polymer ?
#
loop_
_entity_poly.entity_id
_entity_poly.type
_entity_poly.pdbx_seq_one_letter_code
_entity_poly.pdbx_strand_id
1 'polypeptide(L)'
;MTLGKCPYCKGNVNAIKSSANGKKVNLYSCENAKKEYDDSEQFVFTADSTCTFRVYSNVFLRWNKRSFSKYEMKKLLEDEQIIIRLHGRAGTKEYFKYVITDKEYGVSILWDEEVEEKLISS
;
A
#
# COMPACT_ATOMS: atom_id res chain seq x y z
N MET A 1 1.95 -10.63 -10.72
CA MET A 1 3.35 -10.13 -10.80
C MET A 1 3.86 -9.98 -9.39
N THR A 2 5.00 -10.58 -9.08
CA THR A 2 5.66 -10.44 -7.78
C THR A 2 6.41 -9.10 -7.71
N LEU A 3 6.25 -8.39 -6.60
CA LEU A 3 6.84 -7.06 -6.38
C LEU A 3 8.06 -7.11 -5.45
N GLY A 4 8.07 -8.02 -4.46
CA GLY A 4 9.14 -8.13 -3.47
C GLY A 4 8.79 -9.13 -2.37
N LYS A 5 9.60 -9.19 -1.32
CA LYS A 5 9.33 -9.99 -0.12
C LYS A 5 8.30 -9.33 0.77
N CYS A 6 7.55 -10.13 1.52
CA CYS A 6 6.64 -9.62 2.53
C CYS A 6 7.46 -9.14 3.73
N PRO A 7 7.21 -7.94 4.28
CA PRO A 7 7.93 -7.42 5.43
C PRO A 7 7.58 -8.16 6.74
N TYR A 8 6.50 -8.96 6.74
CA TYR A 8 5.97 -9.61 7.95
C TYR A 8 6.03 -11.14 7.93
N CYS A 9 6.45 -11.75 6.83
CA CYS A 9 6.61 -13.20 6.72
C CYS A 9 7.57 -13.56 5.57
N LYS A 10 7.88 -14.86 5.41
CA LYS A 10 8.81 -15.33 4.36
C LYS A 10 8.22 -15.35 2.95
N GLY A 11 6.95 -14.98 2.79
CA GLY A 11 6.24 -15.01 1.52
C GLY A 11 6.59 -13.83 0.60
N ASN A 12 6.02 -13.84 -0.59
CA ASN A 12 6.15 -12.77 -1.57
C ASN A 12 4.89 -11.88 -1.64
N VAL A 13 5.08 -10.62 -2.00
CA VAL A 13 3.99 -9.67 -2.27
C VAL A 13 3.70 -9.65 -3.76
N ASN A 14 2.45 -9.87 -4.12
CA ASN A 14 1.99 -9.95 -5.50
C ASN A 14 1.00 -8.83 -5.82
N ALA A 15 1.11 -8.26 -7.02
CA ALA A 15 0.12 -7.36 -7.59
C ALA A 15 -1.01 -8.17 -8.27
N ILE A 16 -2.23 -7.96 -7.78
CA ILE A 16 -3.46 -8.62 -8.22
C ILE A 16 -4.44 -7.53 -8.67
N LYS A 17 -5.20 -7.77 -9.74
CA LYS A 17 -6.31 -6.88 -10.13
C LYS A 17 -7.50 -7.14 -9.19
N SER A 18 -8.09 -6.08 -8.66
CA SER A 18 -9.24 -6.18 -7.76
C SER A 18 -10.21 -5.02 -8.00
N SER A 19 -11.33 -5.02 -7.28
CA SER A 19 -12.29 -3.94 -7.24
C SER A 19 -12.48 -3.48 -5.79
N ALA A 20 -12.56 -2.17 -5.59
CA ALA A 20 -12.93 -1.56 -4.31
C ALA A 20 -14.00 -0.51 -4.60
N ASN A 21 -15.16 -0.61 -3.95
CA ASN A 21 -16.33 0.25 -4.17
C ASN A 21 -16.69 0.41 -5.66
N GLY A 22 -16.74 -0.70 -6.40
CA GLY A 22 -17.03 -0.72 -7.84
C GLY A 22 -15.93 -0.16 -8.76
N LYS A 23 -14.81 0.34 -8.21
CA LYS A 23 -13.68 0.86 -9.00
C LYS A 23 -12.58 -0.17 -9.13
N LYS A 24 -12.03 -0.30 -10.34
CA LYS A 24 -10.87 -1.16 -10.59
C LYS A 24 -9.63 -0.59 -9.90
N VAL A 25 -8.98 -1.40 -9.07
CA VAL A 25 -7.77 -1.06 -8.32
C VAL A 25 -6.77 -2.20 -8.38
N ASN A 26 -5.49 -1.91 -8.12
CA ASN A 26 -4.54 -2.98 -7.82
C ASN A 26 -4.58 -3.28 -6.33
N LEU A 27 -4.48 -4.56 -5.98
CA LEU A 27 -4.24 -5.02 -4.63
C LEU A 27 -2.83 -5.62 -4.58
N TYR A 28 -2.00 -5.11 -3.67
CA TYR A 28 -0.71 -5.66 -3.34
C TYR A 28 -0.91 -6.55 -2.12
N SER A 29 -0.80 -7.87 -2.27
CA SER A 29 -1.12 -8.83 -1.21
C SER A 29 0.01 -9.81 -1.03
N CYS A 30 0.31 -10.14 0.23
CA CYS A 30 1.15 -11.29 0.52
C CYS A 30 0.49 -12.57 -0.03
N GLU A 31 1.27 -13.50 -0.57
CA GLU A 31 0.77 -14.81 -1.04
C GLU A 31 0.24 -15.69 0.09
N ASN A 32 0.73 -15.48 1.33
CA ASN A 32 0.24 -16.16 2.54
C ASN A 32 -1.02 -15.50 3.12
N ALA A 33 -1.48 -14.40 2.54
CA ALA A 33 -2.71 -13.72 2.90
C ALA A 33 -3.86 -14.26 2.04
N LYS A 34 -4.19 -15.54 2.28
CA LYS A 34 -5.19 -16.28 1.51
C LYS A 34 -6.60 -15.79 1.85
N LYS A 35 -7.47 -15.81 0.84
CA LYS A 35 -8.84 -15.29 0.93
C LYS A 35 -9.85 -16.39 0.73
N GLU A 36 -10.94 -16.30 1.47
CA GLU A 36 -12.22 -16.91 1.12
C GLU A 36 -13.17 -15.77 0.74
N TYR A 37 -13.93 -15.96 -0.34
CA TYR A 37 -15.06 -15.10 -0.65
C TYR A 37 -16.26 -15.70 0.08
N ASP A 38 -16.76 -15.01 1.10
CA ASP A 38 -18.09 -15.29 1.64
C ASP A 38 -19.12 -14.49 0.83
N ASP A 39 -20.33 -15.05 0.69
CA ASP A 39 -21.44 -14.52 -0.13
C ASP A 39 -21.88 -13.10 0.28
N SER A 40 -21.35 -12.59 1.40
CA SER A 40 -21.64 -11.30 2.02
C SER A 40 -20.80 -10.12 1.50
N GLU A 41 -19.99 -10.28 0.44
CA GLU A 41 -18.98 -9.29 -0.03
C GLU A 41 -17.92 -8.89 1.02
N GLN A 42 -17.95 -9.50 2.21
CA GLN A 42 -17.03 -9.21 3.31
C GLN A 42 -15.73 -9.99 3.14
N PHE A 43 -14.62 -9.30 3.37
CA PHE A 43 -13.30 -9.87 3.26
C PHE A 43 -12.97 -10.69 4.51
N VAL A 44 -12.87 -12.01 4.36
CA VAL A 44 -12.44 -12.91 5.44
C VAL A 44 -11.16 -13.63 5.00
N PHE A 45 -10.15 -13.63 5.88
CA PHE A 45 -8.96 -14.45 5.68
C PHE A 45 -9.31 -15.91 5.93
N THR A 46 -8.78 -16.82 5.13
CA THR A 46 -8.97 -18.26 5.36
C THR A 46 -8.34 -18.68 6.69
N ALA A 47 -8.84 -19.78 7.27
CA ALA A 47 -8.31 -20.30 8.53
C ALA A 47 -6.81 -20.69 8.46
N ASP A 48 -6.30 -21.00 7.26
CA ASP A 48 -4.89 -21.31 7.01
C ASP A 48 -4.04 -20.09 6.61
N SER A 49 -4.63 -18.88 6.61
CA SER A 49 -3.90 -17.65 6.30
C SER A 49 -2.90 -17.33 7.42
N THR A 50 -1.61 -17.32 7.07
CA THR A 50 -0.51 -17.06 8.03
C THR A 50 -0.01 -15.62 7.98
N CYS A 51 -0.57 -14.80 7.08
CA CYS A 51 -0.27 -13.39 6.96
C CYS A 51 -1.55 -12.60 6.62
N THR A 52 -1.57 -11.31 6.96
CA THR A 52 -2.70 -10.41 6.68
C THR A 52 -2.30 -9.21 5.83
N PHE A 53 -1.02 -9.12 5.47
CA PHE A 53 -0.46 -7.95 4.81
C PHE A 53 -1.04 -7.73 3.42
N ARG A 54 -1.63 -6.55 3.23
CA ARG A 54 -2.19 -6.10 1.96
C ARG A 54 -2.24 -4.59 1.87
N VAL A 55 -2.12 -4.05 0.67
CA VAL A 55 -2.20 -2.62 0.37
C VAL A 55 -3.04 -2.42 -0.87
N TYR A 56 -4.10 -1.62 -0.79
CA TYR A 56 -4.85 -1.21 -1.98
C TYR A 56 -4.16 -0.05 -2.68
N SER A 57 -4.15 -0.04 -4.01
CA SER A 57 -3.50 1.04 -4.77
C SER A 57 -4.17 2.41 -4.57
N ASN A 58 -5.38 2.47 -4.02
CA ASN A 58 -6.06 3.73 -3.70
C ASN A 58 -5.90 4.13 -2.22
N VAL A 59 -4.98 3.51 -1.46
CA VAL A 59 -4.80 3.77 -0.01
C VAL A 59 -4.60 5.24 0.32
N PHE A 60 -3.96 6.01 -0.57
CA PHE A 60 -3.71 7.44 -0.37
C PHE A 60 -4.78 8.37 -0.96
N LEU A 61 -5.95 7.85 -1.34
CA LEU A 61 -6.99 8.64 -1.99
C LEU A 61 -7.50 9.80 -1.11
N ARG A 62 -7.52 9.61 0.22
CA ARG A 62 -7.89 10.65 1.20
C ARG A 62 -6.98 11.88 1.11
N TRP A 63 -5.74 11.71 0.68
CA TRP A 63 -4.75 12.77 0.51
C TRP A 63 -4.52 13.10 -0.98
N ASN A 64 -5.57 12.93 -1.79
CA ASN A 64 -5.62 13.28 -3.21
C ASN A 64 -4.58 12.58 -4.11
N LYS A 65 -3.89 11.55 -3.62
CA LYS A 65 -3.07 10.65 -4.44
C LYS A 65 -3.94 9.49 -4.94
N ARG A 66 -4.33 9.57 -6.22
CA ARG A 66 -5.27 8.62 -6.85
C ARG A 66 -4.76 7.18 -6.91
N SER A 67 -3.45 7.00 -7.00
CA SER A 67 -2.83 5.69 -7.16
C SER A 67 -1.46 5.62 -6.48
N PHE A 68 -1.26 4.57 -5.71
CA PHE A 68 -0.01 4.02 -5.25
C PHE A 68 0.41 2.94 -6.25
N SER A 69 1.50 3.17 -6.94
CA SER A 69 1.93 2.38 -8.08
C SER A 69 2.65 1.09 -7.68
N LYS A 70 2.78 0.16 -8.63
CA LYS A 70 3.60 -1.05 -8.46
C LYS A 70 5.06 -0.73 -8.16
N TYR A 71 5.56 0.35 -8.76
CA TYR A 71 6.94 0.81 -8.57
C TYR A 71 7.16 1.33 -7.15
N GLU A 72 6.26 2.19 -6.66
CA GLU A 72 6.33 2.69 -5.29
C GLU A 72 6.20 1.54 -4.27
N MET A 73 5.29 0.59 -4.49
CA MET A 73 5.20 -0.60 -3.63
C MET A 73 6.49 -1.43 -3.68
N LYS A 74 7.11 -1.61 -4.86
CA LYS A 74 8.39 -2.34 -4.97
C LYS A 74 9.49 -1.64 -4.17
N LYS A 75 9.64 -0.32 -4.34
CA LYS A 75 10.60 0.47 -3.54
C LYS A 75 10.31 0.38 -2.05
N LEU A 76 9.05 0.48 -1.62
CA LEU A 76 8.68 0.36 -0.21
C LEU A 76 9.08 -1.01 0.39
N LEU A 77 9.03 -2.08 -0.40
CA LEU A 77 9.47 -3.41 0.06
C LEU A 77 11.00 -3.58 0.06
N GLU A 78 11.71 -2.79 -0.73
CA GLU A 78 13.17 -2.85 -0.89
C GLU A 78 13.88 -1.93 0.11
N ASP A 79 13.39 -0.70 0.23
CA ASP A 79 13.97 0.38 1.03
C ASP A 79 13.34 0.47 2.43
N GLU A 80 12.32 -0.35 2.72
CA GLU A 80 11.48 -0.37 3.95
C GLU A 80 10.67 0.91 4.22
N GLN A 81 11.12 2.03 3.65
CA GLN A 81 10.57 3.37 3.78
C GLN A 81 10.75 4.11 2.45
N ILE A 82 9.72 4.83 2.02
CA ILE A 82 9.79 5.68 0.82
C ILE A 82 9.16 7.04 1.05
N ILE A 83 9.56 8.01 0.25
CA ILE A 83 8.90 9.32 0.16
C ILE A 83 7.76 9.20 -0.84
N ILE A 84 6.56 9.65 -0.44
CA ILE A 84 5.43 9.80 -1.35
C ILE A 84 5.04 11.27 -1.48
N ARG A 85 4.55 11.62 -2.67
CA ARG A 85 3.94 12.91 -2.94
C ARG A 85 2.44 12.88 -2.69
N LEU A 86 1.97 13.77 -1.84
CA LEU A 86 0.56 13.97 -1.48
C LEU A 86 0.11 15.37 -1.88
N HIS A 87 -1.21 15.57 -1.91
CA HIS A 87 -1.80 16.87 -2.22
C HIS A 87 -2.75 17.33 -1.11
N GLY A 88 -2.73 18.62 -0.82
CA GLY A 88 -3.66 19.25 0.12
C GLY A 88 -5.11 19.08 -0.33
N ARG A 89 -6.07 19.39 0.54
CA ARG A 89 -7.51 19.17 0.28
C ARG A 89 -8.01 19.79 -1.03
N ALA A 90 -7.53 20.98 -1.38
CA ALA A 90 -7.86 21.66 -2.64
C ALA A 90 -7.15 21.09 -3.87
N GLY A 91 -6.18 20.18 -3.70
CA GLY A 91 -5.36 19.61 -4.77
C GLY A 91 -4.26 20.53 -5.31
N THR A 92 -4.17 21.77 -4.82
CA THR A 92 -3.29 22.81 -5.35
C THR A 92 -1.90 22.86 -4.73
N LYS A 93 -1.73 22.35 -3.51
CA LYS A 93 -0.43 22.30 -2.81
C LYS A 93 0.03 20.86 -2.71
N GLU A 94 1.27 20.60 -3.12
CA GLU A 94 1.94 19.32 -2.94
C GLU A 94 2.73 19.32 -1.63
N TYR A 95 2.82 18.17 -0.99
CA TYR A 95 3.70 17.94 0.16
C TYR A 95 4.19 16.49 0.14
N PHE A 96 5.28 16.23 0.84
CA PHE A 96 5.97 14.95 0.81
C PHE A 96 6.04 14.38 2.21
N LYS A 97 5.78 13.08 2.35
CA LYS A 97 5.85 12.38 3.63
C LYS A 97 6.49 11.01 3.44
N TYR A 98 7.14 10.53 4.49
CA TYR A 98 7.60 9.16 4.55
C TYR A 98 6.44 8.21 4.75
N VAL A 99 6.54 7.05 4.11
CA VAL A 99 5.62 5.94 4.24
C VAL A 99 6.41 4.70 4.57
N ILE A 100 5.91 3.94 5.54
CA ILE A 100 6.39 2.62 5.93
C ILE A 100 5.29 1.59 5.75
N THR A 101 5.68 0.32 5.79
CA THR A 101 4.70 -0.78 5.81
C THR A 101 3.99 -0.85 7.17
N ASP A 102 2.70 -1.21 7.14
CA ASP A 102 1.91 -1.51 8.33
C ASP A 102 1.20 -2.85 8.14
N LYS A 103 1.19 -3.73 9.15
CA LYS A 103 0.63 -5.08 9.01
C LYS A 103 -0.90 -5.08 8.93
N GLU A 104 -1.54 -4.14 9.62
CA GLU A 104 -2.99 -4.04 9.74
C GLU A 104 -3.58 -3.14 8.65
N TYR A 105 -3.00 -1.96 8.48
CA TYR A 105 -3.46 -0.92 7.54
C TYR A 105 -2.76 -1.00 6.18
N GLY A 106 -1.75 -1.86 6.04
CA GLY A 106 -0.94 -2.01 4.84
C GLY A 106 0.21 -1.02 4.75
N VAL A 107 -0.08 0.27 4.98
CA VAL A 107 0.92 1.33 5.02
C VAL A 107 0.58 2.37 6.09
N SER A 108 1.60 3.00 6.64
CA SER A 108 1.47 4.13 7.57
C SER A 108 2.26 5.34 7.05
N ILE A 109 1.73 6.54 7.26
CA ILE A 109 2.38 7.81 6.94
C ILE A 109 3.02 8.34 8.23
N LEU A 110 4.30 8.68 8.18
CA LEU A 110 5.01 9.28 9.31
C LEU A 110 4.74 10.79 9.31
N TRP A 111 3.80 11.22 10.15
CA TRP A 111 3.33 12.62 10.16
C TRP A 111 4.28 13.58 10.85
N ASP A 112 4.93 13.11 11.91
CA ASP A 112 5.85 13.90 12.73
C ASP A 112 7.24 14.05 12.08
N GLU A 113 7.51 13.30 11.02
CA GLU A 113 8.74 13.40 10.24
C GLU A 113 8.57 14.34 9.05
N GLU A 114 9.50 15.27 8.90
CA GLU A 114 9.60 16.16 7.76
C GLU A 114 10.57 15.57 6.73
N VAL A 115 10.22 15.67 5.45
CA VAL A 115 11.08 15.21 4.35
C VAL A 115 12.01 16.35 3.96
N GLU A 116 13.31 16.12 4.04
CA GLU A 116 14.30 17.12 3.62
C GLU A 116 14.16 17.47 2.13
N GLU A 117 14.18 18.77 1.79
CA GLU A 117 13.97 19.25 0.41
C GLU A 117 14.94 18.63 -0.61
N LYS A 118 16.16 18.33 -0.19
CA LYS A 118 17.21 17.72 -1.04
C LYS A 118 16.82 16.33 -1.56
N LEU A 119 16.00 15.60 -0.81
CA LEU A 119 15.56 14.24 -1.16
C LEU A 119 14.37 14.25 -2.14
N ILE A 120 13.71 15.40 -2.30
CA ILE A 120 12.54 15.56 -3.19
C ILE A 120 12.99 15.89 -4.62
N SER A 121 14.15 16.54 -4.78
CA SER A 121 14.69 17.01 -6.06
C SER A 121 15.59 16.00 -6.79
N SER A 122 15.74 14.78 -6.25
CA SER A 122 16.60 13.71 -6.79
C SER A 122 15.78 12.67 -7.56
#